data_AF-A0A7C1RX09-F1
#
_entry.id   AF-A0A7C1RX09-F1
#
_cell.length_a   1.000
_cell.length_b   1.000
_cell.length_c   1.000
_cell.angle_alpha   90.00
_cell.angle_beta   90.00
_cell.angle_gamma   90.00
#
_symmetry.space_group_name_H-M   'P 1'
#
loop_
_entity.id
_entity.type
_entity.pdbx_description
1 polymer ?
#
loop_
_entity_poly.entity_id
_entity_poly.type
_entity_poly.pdbx_seq_one_letter_code
_entity_poly.pdbx_strand_id
1 'polypeptide(L)'
;MKINPLSYNTNTQSSQVKDFAKDKDALRASNFPDKEVEHVVLSYMNDKNIQRLVKVISDKSILVSAPFTSKEGPKNKIPEHYADELAKRLNLSVVHLSDYIKFVQDKSSRKTYNVEERAVNDFSFEFKDPAKEATLKKILSNKDVILIDDVITTGETLSHLSAYLHKRLGSKIKEGHALVAVGNSRPSDRDMQRFSGKIVEQIGNKYSNREILSRTMDYFEPYTRLKMARFERMIVSPETAMSVLNTMDQDKQRIDINLLKSIERPAGRPMTKDKDFDKER
;
A
#
# COMPACT_ATOMS: atom_id res chain seq x y z
N MET A 1 3.61 -15.74 -2.02
CA MET A 1 3.73 -15.37 -0.58
C MET A 1 2.35 -14.89 -0.10
N LYS A 2 1.91 -15.14 1.14
CA LYS A 2 0.61 -14.62 1.60
C LYS A 2 0.76 -13.23 2.23
N ILE A 3 0.09 -12.23 1.67
CA ILE A 3 -0.03 -10.88 2.25
C ILE A 3 -1.22 -10.90 3.19
N ASN A 4 -0.98 -10.58 4.47
CA ASN A 4 -2.06 -10.53 5.44
C ASN A 4 -2.89 -9.26 5.24
N PRO A 5 -4.23 -9.35 5.29
CA PRO A 5 -5.09 -8.18 5.15
C PRO A 5 -4.83 -7.13 6.25
N LEU A 6 -4.66 -5.87 5.84
CA LEU A 6 -4.57 -4.72 6.74
C LEU A 6 -5.92 -4.08 6.98
N SER A 7 -6.25 -3.80 8.25
CA SER A 7 -7.44 -3.01 8.56
C SER A 7 -7.15 -1.57 8.17
N TYR A 8 -8.08 -0.90 7.50
CA TYR A 8 -7.95 0.49 7.13
C TYR A 8 -9.00 1.32 7.86
N ASN A 9 -8.59 2.32 8.63
CA ASN A 9 -9.47 3.28 9.28
C ASN A 9 -9.25 4.66 8.69
N THR A 10 -10.30 5.33 8.20
CA THR A 10 -10.11 6.58 7.43
C THR A 10 -11.25 7.61 7.57
N ASN A 11 -10.97 8.81 7.06
CA ASN A 11 -11.85 10.00 7.07
C ASN A 11 -12.95 9.81 6.03
N THR A 12 -14.19 9.70 6.48
CA THR A 12 -15.35 9.52 5.61
C THR A 12 -15.84 10.86 5.10
N GLN A 13 -15.32 11.38 3.97
CA GLN A 13 -16.02 12.28 3.03
C GLN A 13 -15.39 12.19 1.62
N SER A 14 -16.22 11.93 0.60
CA SER A 14 -15.79 11.80 -0.81
C SER A 14 -15.41 13.12 -1.49
N SER A 15 -15.89 14.26 -0.98
CA SER A 15 -15.58 15.60 -1.49
C SER A 15 -14.13 16.00 -1.21
N GLN A 16 -13.61 15.72 -0.01
CA GLN A 16 -12.26 16.10 0.42
C GLN A 16 -11.15 15.42 -0.39
N VAL A 17 -11.43 14.30 -1.05
CA VAL A 17 -10.43 13.58 -1.86
C VAL A 17 -10.00 14.39 -3.09
N LYS A 18 -10.93 15.10 -3.74
CA LYS A 18 -10.62 15.87 -4.95
C LYS A 18 -9.79 17.10 -4.61
N ASP A 19 -10.14 17.78 -3.53
CA ASP A 19 -9.41 18.97 -3.09
C ASP A 19 -8.03 18.58 -2.55
N PHE A 20 -7.93 17.47 -1.79
CA PHE A 20 -6.63 16.95 -1.37
C PHE A 20 -5.73 16.60 -2.55
N ALA A 21 -6.28 16.04 -3.62
CA ALA A 21 -5.51 15.75 -4.83
C ALA A 21 -4.99 17.02 -5.50
N LYS A 22 -5.77 18.11 -5.54
CA LYS A 22 -5.33 19.40 -6.07
C LYS A 22 -4.23 20.01 -5.20
N ASP A 23 -4.42 20.03 -3.89
CA ASP A 23 -3.44 20.58 -2.94
C ASP A 23 -2.13 19.78 -2.99
N LYS A 24 -2.22 18.45 -3.06
CA LYS A 24 -1.04 17.58 -3.22
C LYS A 24 -0.33 17.80 -4.55
N ASP A 25 -1.04 18.10 -5.63
CA ASP A 25 -0.44 18.42 -6.92
C ASP A 25 0.23 19.81 -6.90
N ALA A 26 -0.36 20.80 -6.20
CA ALA A 26 0.26 22.10 -5.94
C ALA A 26 1.54 21.97 -5.10
N LEU A 27 1.50 21.22 -3.99
CA LEU A 27 2.68 20.90 -3.17
C LEU A 27 3.76 20.19 -4.00
N ARG A 28 3.37 19.28 -4.90
CA ARG A 28 4.34 18.61 -5.77
C ARG A 28 5.05 19.60 -6.69
N ALA A 29 4.33 20.58 -7.24
CA ALA A 29 4.91 21.61 -8.10
C ALA A 29 5.89 22.52 -7.34
N SER A 30 5.65 22.77 -6.04
CA SER A 30 6.55 23.54 -5.16
C SER A 30 7.62 22.69 -4.44
N ASN A 31 7.74 21.39 -4.76
CA ASN A 31 8.68 20.46 -4.14
C ASN A 31 8.44 20.21 -2.63
N PHE A 32 7.18 20.17 -2.20
CA PHE A 32 6.73 19.90 -0.84
C PHE A 32 7.46 20.75 0.24
N PRO A 33 7.34 22.09 0.22
CA PRO A 33 7.90 22.96 1.26
C PRO A 33 7.28 22.63 2.62
N ASP A 34 8.11 22.51 3.67
CA ASP A 34 7.65 21.97 4.97
C ASP A 34 6.49 22.77 5.58
N LYS A 35 6.50 24.11 5.47
CA LYS A 35 5.41 24.97 5.96
C LYS A 35 4.08 24.74 5.22
N GLU A 36 4.14 24.53 3.90
CA GLU A 36 2.95 24.30 3.09
C GLU A 36 2.39 22.89 3.34
N VAL A 37 3.28 21.90 3.50
CA VAL A 37 2.90 20.52 3.86
C VAL A 37 2.21 20.50 5.21
N GLU A 38 2.76 21.18 6.23
CA GLU A 38 2.17 21.29 7.56
C GLU A 38 0.78 21.92 7.50
N HIS A 39 0.61 23.02 6.76
CA HIS A 39 -0.69 23.67 6.56
C HIS A 39 -1.70 22.72 5.92
N VAL A 40 -1.32 22.01 4.85
CA VAL A 40 -2.18 21.02 4.20
C VAL A 40 -2.54 19.90 5.17
N VAL A 41 -1.57 19.31 5.88
CA VAL A 41 -1.83 18.27 6.89
C VAL A 41 -2.89 18.73 7.88
N LEU A 42 -2.69 19.89 8.52
CA LEU A 42 -3.62 20.43 9.51
C LEU A 42 -5.02 20.67 8.94
N SER A 43 -5.14 21.10 7.68
CA SER A 43 -6.44 21.36 7.03
C SER A 43 -7.28 20.10 6.77
N TYR A 44 -6.65 18.93 6.61
CA TYR A 44 -7.33 17.65 6.37
C TYR A 44 -7.43 16.77 7.62
N MET A 45 -6.78 17.14 8.72
CA MET A 45 -6.94 16.45 9.99
C MET A 45 -8.34 16.64 10.56
N ASN A 46 -8.90 15.56 11.11
CA ASN A 46 -10.26 15.55 11.63
C ASN A 46 -10.32 14.78 12.95
N ASP A 47 -10.80 15.43 14.00
CA ASP A 47 -10.88 14.87 15.34
C ASP A 47 -11.73 13.59 15.41
N LYS A 48 -12.84 13.50 14.65
CA LYS A 48 -13.67 12.29 14.59
C LYS A 48 -12.86 11.06 14.16
N ASN A 49 -11.87 11.30 13.32
CA ASN A 49 -11.04 10.29 12.71
C ASN A 49 -9.89 9.88 13.61
N ILE A 50 -9.28 10.86 14.25
CA ILE A 50 -8.31 10.65 15.33
C ILE A 50 -8.97 9.84 16.45
N GLN A 51 -10.23 10.13 16.81
CA GLN A 51 -10.99 9.35 17.79
C GLN A 51 -11.23 7.88 17.37
N ARG A 52 -11.24 7.57 16.07
CA ARG A 52 -11.28 6.16 15.61
C ARG A 52 -9.94 5.48 15.83
N LEU A 53 -8.83 6.17 15.55
CA LEU A 53 -7.48 5.71 15.81
C LEU A 53 -7.24 5.48 17.32
N VAL A 54 -7.77 6.35 18.18
CA VAL A 54 -7.69 6.20 19.65
C VAL A 54 -8.25 4.86 20.14
N LYS A 55 -9.23 4.28 19.46
CA LYS A 55 -9.85 2.99 19.86
C LYS A 55 -8.96 1.77 19.65
N VAL A 56 -7.89 1.92 18.89
CA VAL A 56 -7.03 0.83 18.41
C VAL A 56 -5.57 1.02 18.82
N ILE A 57 -5.19 2.23 19.26
CA ILE A 57 -3.89 2.49 19.88
C ILE A 57 -3.83 1.96 21.31
N SER A 58 -2.60 1.70 21.74
CA SER A 58 -2.24 1.37 23.13
C SER A 58 -0.95 2.10 23.48
N ASP A 59 -0.56 2.02 24.75
CA ASP A 59 0.75 2.40 25.28
C ASP A 59 1.94 1.69 24.59
N LYS A 60 1.70 0.59 23.87
CA LYS A 60 2.70 -0.10 23.04
C LYS A 60 2.67 0.31 21.56
N SER A 61 1.77 1.21 21.17
CA SER A 61 1.63 1.62 19.78
C SER A 61 2.76 2.54 19.33
N ILE A 62 3.13 2.42 18.05
CA ILE A 62 4.09 3.29 17.39
C ILE A 62 3.57 3.65 16.00
N LEU A 63 3.68 4.93 15.64
CA LEU A 63 3.33 5.41 14.31
C LEU A 63 4.54 5.23 13.39
N VAL A 64 4.31 4.70 12.19
CA VAL A 64 5.37 4.43 11.22
C VAL A 64 4.95 4.99 9.86
N SER A 65 5.57 6.10 9.42
CA SER A 65 5.19 6.72 8.15
C SER A 65 5.78 5.98 6.95
N ALA A 66 4.97 5.85 5.90
CA ALA A 66 5.39 5.25 4.64
C ALA A 66 6.57 6.04 4.02
N PRO A 67 7.57 5.35 3.44
CA PRO A 67 8.70 6.01 2.82
C PRO A 67 8.30 6.69 1.51
N PHE A 68 8.89 7.84 1.18
CA PHE A 68 8.78 8.41 -0.16
C PHE A 68 9.56 7.56 -1.18
N THR A 69 9.18 7.66 -2.46
CA THR A 69 9.90 7.00 -3.55
C THR A 69 11.31 7.56 -3.70
N SER A 70 12.31 6.70 -3.92
CA SER A 70 13.72 7.07 -4.11
C SER A 70 14.05 7.63 -5.50
N LYS A 71 13.08 7.64 -6.42
CA LYS A 71 13.23 8.18 -7.76
C LYS A 71 13.51 9.68 -7.72
N GLU A 72 14.26 10.18 -8.70
CA GLU A 72 14.47 11.62 -8.87
C GLU A 72 13.14 12.37 -9.01
N GLY A 73 13.03 13.49 -8.28
CA GLY A 73 11.86 14.35 -8.26
C GLY A 73 11.40 14.73 -6.85
N PRO A 74 10.24 15.40 -6.75
CA PRO A 74 9.69 15.84 -5.46
C PRO A 74 9.36 14.70 -4.52
N LYS A 75 9.87 14.78 -3.29
CA LYS A 75 9.63 13.79 -2.23
C LYS A 75 8.34 14.14 -1.49
N ASN A 76 7.36 13.22 -1.54
CA ASN A 76 6.09 13.40 -0.84
C ASN A 76 6.28 13.30 0.68
N LYS A 77 6.37 14.44 1.37
CA LYS A 77 6.58 14.52 2.82
C LYS A 77 5.30 14.45 3.66
N ILE A 78 4.12 14.44 3.04
CA ILE A 78 2.83 14.45 3.75
C ILE A 78 2.71 13.31 4.80
N PRO A 79 3.10 12.05 4.51
CA PRO A 79 3.01 10.97 5.51
C PRO A 79 3.84 11.21 6.76
N GLU A 80 5.02 11.84 6.63
CA GLU A 80 5.93 12.13 7.76
C GLU A 80 5.33 13.22 8.65
N HIS A 81 4.97 14.36 8.05
CA HIS A 81 4.33 15.48 8.76
C HIS A 81 3.02 15.08 9.43
N TYR A 82 2.22 14.23 8.76
CA TYR A 82 0.99 13.73 9.35
C TYR A 82 1.24 12.81 10.56
N ALA A 83 2.24 11.93 10.47
CA ALA A 83 2.60 11.06 11.58
C ALA A 83 3.14 11.85 12.77
N ASP A 84 3.90 12.92 12.54
CA ASP A 84 4.40 13.81 13.59
C ASP A 84 3.27 14.54 14.32
N GLU A 85 2.33 15.10 13.56
CA GLU A 85 1.20 15.81 14.16
C GLU A 85 0.26 14.88 14.92
N LEU A 86 0.03 13.66 14.42
CA LEU A 86 -0.66 12.61 15.18
C LEU A 86 0.10 12.23 16.45
N ALA A 87 1.42 12.05 16.37
CA ALA A 87 2.26 11.69 17.50
C ALA A 87 2.20 12.73 18.61
N LYS A 88 2.24 14.03 18.27
CA LYS A 88 2.07 15.14 19.22
C LYS A 88 0.71 15.09 19.91
N ARG A 89 -0.38 14.93 19.14
CA ARG A 89 -1.75 14.93 19.69
C ARG A 89 -2.06 13.70 20.55
N LEU A 90 -1.49 12.55 20.18
CA LEU A 90 -1.77 11.26 20.82
C LEU A 90 -0.70 10.85 21.83
N ASN A 91 0.36 11.65 22.00
CA ASN A 91 1.52 11.34 22.81
C ASN A 91 2.12 9.95 22.46
N LEU A 92 2.38 9.72 21.18
CA LEU A 92 2.94 8.47 20.65
C LEU A 92 4.35 8.68 20.12
N SER A 93 5.13 7.61 20.03
CA SER A 93 6.39 7.62 19.28
C SER A 93 6.11 7.49 17.78
N VAL A 94 6.98 8.09 16.98
CA VAL A 94 6.92 8.05 15.51
C VAL A 94 8.26 7.58 14.93
N VAL A 95 8.20 6.88 13.80
CA VAL A 95 9.35 6.48 12.98
C VAL A 95 9.06 6.82 11.53
N HIS A 96 9.98 7.54 10.89
CA HIS A 96 9.91 7.79 9.45
C HIS A 96 10.71 6.75 8.68
N LEU A 97 10.03 5.91 7.90
CA LEU A 97 10.73 4.84 7.18
C LEU A 97 11.67 5.36 6.12
N SER A 98 11.49 6.57 5.62
CA SER A 98 12.42 7.23 4.71
C SER A 98 13.83 7.34 5.28
N ASP A 99 14.03 7.27 6.60
CA ASP A 99 15.35 7.29 7.24
C ASP A 99 16.07 5.94 7.22
N TYR A 100 15.32 4.85 7.01
CA TYR A 100 15.80 3.47 7.15
C TYR A 100 15.71 2.70 5.84
N ILE A 101 14.68 2.95 5.04
CA ILE A 101 14.29 2.18 3.85
C ILE A 101 14.29 3.11 2.63
N LYS A 102 14.85 2.64 1.52
CA LYS A 102 14.63 3.17 0.18
C LYS A 102 13.45 2.42 -0.43
N PHE A 103 12.47 3.16 -0.95
CA PHE A 103 11.36 2.60 -1.70
C PHE A 103 11.53 2.92 -3.18
N VAL A 104 11.82 1.91 -3.99
CA VAL A 104 11.98 2.06 -5.44
C VAL A 104 10.67 1.70 -6.11
N GLN A 105 10.18 2.55 -7.01
CA GLN A 105 9.04 2.27 -7.87
C GLN A 105 9.23 3.02 -9.20
N ASP A 106 9.46 2.27 -10.29
CA ASP A 106 9.90 2.86 -11.57
C ASP A 106 8.77 3.61 -12.29
N LYS A 107 7.56 3.04 -12.27
CA LYS A 107 6.34 3.64 -12.85
C LYS A 107 5.17 3.44 -11.90
N SER A 108 4.47 4.53 -11.56
CA SER A 108 3.17 4.41 -10.91
C SER A 108 2.08 4.28 -11.97
N SER A 109 1.72 3.05 -12.36
CA SER A 109 0.56 2.78 -13.24
C SER A 109 -0.79 2.88 -12.51
N ARG A 110 -0.83 3.54 -11.34
CA ARG A 110 -2.04 3.70 -10.51
C ARG A 110 -3.16 4.51 -11.19
N LYS A 111 -2.82 5.34 -12.18
CA LYS A 111 -3.76 6.19 -12.93
C LYS A 111 -4.17 5.62 -14.30
N THR A 112 -3.50 4.59 -14.81
CA THR A 112 -3.82 4.04 -16.13
C THR A 112 -4.96 3.03 -16.04
N TYR A 113 -5.89 3.11 -17.00
CA TYR A 113 -6.89 2.08 -17.23
C TYR A 113 -6.31 0.90 -17.99
N ASN A 114 -5.12 1.04 -18.58
CA ASN A 114 -4.41 -0.05 -19.21
C ASN A 114 -4.05 -1.11 -18.15
N VAL A 115 -4.48 -2.33 -18.41
CA VAL A 115 -4.32 -3.49 -17.53
C VAL A 115 -2.92 -4.06 -17.61
N GLU A 116 -2.34 -4.07 -18.81
CA GLU A 116 -1.00 -4.57 -19.06
C GLU A 116 0.03 -3.68 -18.38
N GLU A 117 -0.13 -2.35 -18.46
CA GLU A 117 0.75 -1.40 -17.75
C GLU A 117 0.67 -1.52 -16.23
N ARG A 118 -0.48 -1.94 -15.67
CA ARG A 118 -0.65 -2.17 -14.23
C ARG A 118 0.11 -3.40 -13.77
N ALA A 119 0.10 -4.46 -14.57
CA ALA A 119 0.86 -5.67 -14.30
C ALA A 119 2.39 -5.45 -14.38
N VAL A 120 2.89 -4.32 -14.86
CA VAL A 120 4.34 -4.04 -14.99
C VAL A 120 4.84 -3.08 -13.90
N ASN A 121 4.10 -2.92 -12.79
CA ASN A 121 4.49 -2.01 -11.72
C ASN A 121 5.53 -2.63 -10.78
N ASP A 122 6.80 -2.57 -11.17
CA ASP A 122 7.89 -3.06 -10.35
C ASP A 122 8.18 -2.13 -9.17
N PHE A 123 8.39 -2.75 -7.99
CA PHE A 123 8.72 -2.04 -6.76
C PHE A 123 9.72 -2.83 -5.91
N SER A 124 10.47 -2.13 -5.05
CA SER A 124 11.30 -2.77 -4.01
C SER A 124 11.38 -1.93 -2.74
N PHE A 125 11.61 -2.60 -1.61
CA PHE A 125 11.98 -1.99 -0.35
C PHE A 125 13.38 -2.44 0.06
N GLU A 126 14.24 -1.49 0.41
CA GLU A 126 15.66 -1.78 0.69
C GLU A 126 16.13 -1.02 1.91
N PHE A 127 16.73 -1.70 2.89
CA PHE A 127 17.43 -1.00 3.95
C PHE A 127 18.63 -0.23 3.40
N LYS A 128 18.77 1.02 3.84
CA LYS A 128 19.88 1.89 3.45
C LYS A 128 21.24 1.31 3.82
N ASP A 129 21.32 0.66 4.99
CA ASP A 129 22.51 -0.01 5.50
C ASP A 129 22.13 -1.00 6.64
N PRO A 130 23.02 -1.92 7.02
CA PRO A 130 22.75 -2.90 8.09
C PRO A 130 22.50 -2.29 9.47
N ALA A 131 23.09 -1.13 9.78
CA ALA A 131 22.89 -0.47 11.07
C ALA A 131 21.48 0.12 11.19
N LYS A 132 20.93 0.66 10.09
CA LYS A 132 19.54 1.11 9.98
C LYS A 132 18.56 -0.06 10.14
N GLU A 133 18.83 -1.21 9.52
CA GLU A 133 18.03 -2.41 9.72
C GLU A 133 18.00 -2.82 11.20
N ALA A 134 19.16 -2.98 11.83
CA ALA A 134 19.26 -3.37 13.24
C ALA A 134 18.57 -2.36 14.17
N THR A 135 18.74 -1.07 13.91
CA THR A 135 18.11 0.01 14.66
C THR A 135 16.59 -0.04 14.54
N LEU A 136 16.06 -0.14 13.32
CA LEU A 136 14.62 -0.22 13.09
C LEU A 136 14.02 -1.47 13.74
N LYS A 137 14.69 -2.63 13.60
CA LYS A 137 14.27 -3.89 14.24
C LYS A 137 14.14 -3.73 15.75
N LYS A 138 15.10 -3.06 16.39
CA LYS A 138 15.08 -2.79 17.83
C LYS A 138 13.93 -1.86 18.22
N ILE A 139 13.71 -0.78 17.47
CA ILE A 139 12.65 0.20 17.76
C ILE A 139 11.26 -0.43 17.64
N LEU A 140 11.03 -1.25 16.61
CA LEU A 140 9.74 -1.88 16.34
C LEU A 140 9.50 -3.17 17.14
N SER A 141 10.50 -3.68 17.86
CA SER A 141 10.38 -4.90 18.65
C SER A 141 9.33 -4.74 19.74
N ASN A 142 8.39 -5.69 19.81
CA ASN A 142 7.26 -5.70 20.76
C ASN A 142 6.34 -4.47 20.69
N LYS A 143 6.37 -3.72 19.58
CA LYS A 143 5.46 -2.60 19.34
C LYS A 143 4.29 -2.99 18.44
N ASP A 144 3.16 -2.36 18.71
CA ASP A 144 1.96 -2.42 17.88
C ASP A 144 2.06 -1.34 16.81
N VAL A 145 2.47 -1.72 15.59
CA VAL A 145 2.78 -0.77 14.51
C VAL A 145 1.51 -0.31 13.80
N ILE A 146 1.38 1.00 13.66
CA ILE A 146 0.35 1.68 12.87
C ILE A 146 1.03 2.35 11.69
N LEU A 147 0.76 1.86 10.48
CA LEU A 147 1.35 2.41 9.26
C LEU A 147 0.60 3.67 8.84
N ILE A 148 1.33 4.76 8.63
CA ILE A 148 0.78 6.06 8.24
C ILE A 148 1.07 6.33 6.76
N ASP A 149 0.05 6.66 5.99
CA ASP A 149 0.15 7.14 4.61
C ASP A 149 -0.57 8.49 4.47
N ASP A 150 -0.41 9.15 3.33
CA ASP A 150 -1.18 10.35 3.03
C ASP A 150 -2.55 10.01 2.46
N VAL A 151 -2.62 9.01 1.57
CA VAL A 151 -3.86 8.53 0.97
C VAL A 151 -3.88 7.02 0.75
N ILE A 152 -4.89 6.36 1.32
CA ILE A 152 -5.20 4.96 0.99
C ILE A 152 -6.19 4.94 -0.18
N THR A 153 -5.70 4.48 -1.35
CA THR A 153 -6.50 4.23 -2.55
C THR A 153 -6.76 2.74 -2.71
N THR A 154 -5.92 2.00 -3.42
CA THR A 154 -5.99 0.54 -3.56
C THR A 154 -5.47 -0.21 -2.33
N GLY A 155 -4.74 0.47 -1.44
CA GLY A 155 -4.12 -0.13 -0.25
C GLY A 155 -2.79 -0.83 -0.53
N GLU A 156 -2.33 -0.88 -1.78
CA GLU A 156 -1.15 -1.65 -2.19
C GLU A 156 0.12 -1.25 -1.46
N THR A 157 0.46 0.05 -1.38
CA THR A 157 1.67 0.51 -0.68
C THR A 157 1.74 -0.05 0.73
N LEU A 158 0.66 0.14 1.51
CA LEU A 158 0.64 -0.25 2.91
C LEU A 158 0.61 -1.77 3.08
N SER A 159 -0.14 -2.50 2.24
CA SER A 159 -0.18 -3.96 2.30
C SER A 159 1.17 -4.59 1.96
N HIS A 160 1.85 -4.08 0.93
CA HIS A 160 3.20 -4.53 0.56
C HIS A 160 4.22 -4.18 1.64
N LEU A 161 4.18 -2.95 2.16
CA LEU A 161 5.05 -2.50 3.23
C LEU A 161 4.83 -3.29 4.53
N SER A 162 3.58 -3.58 4.89
CA SER A 162 3.24 -4.41 6.05
C SER A 162 3.80 -5.82 5.91
N ALA A 163 3.62 -6.45 4.75
CA ALA A 163 4.19 -7.77 4.48
C ALA A 163 5.72 -7.73 4.59
N TYR A 164 6.36 -6.71 4.02
CA TYR A 164 7.81 -6.51 4.10
C TYR A 164 8.30 -6.38 5.55
N LEU A 165 7.75 -5.45 6.33
CA LEU A 165 8.15 -5.22 7.72
C LEU A 165 7.89 -6.43 8.61
N HIS A 166 6.72 -7.07 8.44
CA HIS A 166 6.39 -8.28 9.19
C HIS A 166 7.37 -9.41 8.90
N LYS A 167 7.66 -9.70 7.62
CA LYS A 167 8.55 -10.80 7.24
C LYS A 167 10.01 -10.52 7.53
N ARG A 168 10.48 -9.29 7.29
CA ARG A 168 11.89 -8.93 7.45
C ARG A 168 12.27 -8.66 8.91
N LEU A 169 11.37 -8.04 9.69
CA LEU A 169 11.67 -7.61 11.05
C LEU A 169 10.91 -8.36 12.14
N GLY A 170 9.87 -9.13 11.79
CA GLY A 170 8.95 -9.73 12.76
C GLY A 170 7.97 -8.72 13.36
N SER A 171 7.78 -7.56 12.74
CA SER A 171 6.92 -6.49 13.27
C SER A 171 5.45 -6.90 13.31
N LYS A 172 4.75 -6.46 14.35
CA LYS A 172 3.30 -6.66 14.51
C LYS A 172 2.55 -5.45 13.97
N ILE A 173 2.07 -5.56 12.74
CA ILE A 173 1.31 -4.50 12.07
C ILE A 173 -0.17 -4.61 12.46
N LYS A 174 -0.72 -3.59 13.11
CA LYS A 174 -2.12 -3.54 13.55
C LYS A 174 -3.04 -3.04 12.45
N GLU A 175 -2.68 -1.93 11.82
CA GLU A 175 -3.52 -1.28 10.82
C GLU A 175 -2.73 -0.32 9.93
N GLY A 176 -3.38 0.07 8.83
CA GLY A 176 -3.00 1.24 8.03
C GLY A 176 -3.95 2.41 8.31
N HIS A 177 -3.38 3.59 8.45
CA HIS A 177 -4.10 4.84 8.66
C HIS A 177 -3.61 5.89 7.66
N ALA A 178 -4.51 6.75 7.20
CA ALA A 178 -4.15 7.81 6.26
C ALA A 178 -4.90 9.11 6.54
N LEU A 179 -4.26 10.22 6.17
CA LEU A 179 -4.82 11.56 6.31
C LEU A 179 -6.15 11.67 5.54
N VAL A 180 -6.14 11.22 4.30
CA VAL A 180 -7.31 11.14 3.42
C VAL A 180 -7.49 9.70 2.94
N ALA A 181 -8.72 9.29 2.63
CA ALA A 181 -8.91 8.00 1.99
C ALA A 181 -10.01 7.97 0.96
N VAL A 182 -9.79 7.07 0.00
CA VAL A 182 -10.65 6.87 -1.15
C VAL A 182 -11.25 5.48 -1.06
N GLY A 183 -12.38 5.33 -0.34
CA GLY A 183 -13.08 4.05 -0.24
C GLY A 183 -12.19 2.93 0.32
N ASN A 184 -11.86 3.03 1.60
CA ASN A 184 -10.92 2.17 2.32
C ASN A 184 -11.51 0.85 2.82
N SER A 185 -12.78 0.56 2.55
CA SER A 185 -13.36 -0.73 2.95
C SER A 185 -12.67 -1.84 2.17
N ARG A 186 -12.33 -2.95 2.85
CA ARG A 186 -11.98 -4.19 2.16
C ARG A 186 -13.18 -4.70 1.36
N PRO A 187 -12.97 -5.46 0.27
CA PRO A 187 -14.07 -6.19 -0.36
C PRO A 187 -14.70 -7.16 0.66
N SER A 188 -16.02 -7.20 0.71
CA SER A 188 -16.76 -8.19 1.49
C SER A 188 -16.81 -9.56 0.78
N ASP A 189 -17.21 -10.62 1.47
CA ASP A 189 -17.43 -11.93 0.83
C ASP A 189 -18.44 -11.83 -0.32
N ARG A 190 -19.50 -11.02 -0.15
CA ARG A 190 -20.48 -10.73 -1.19
C ARG A 190 -19.87 -10.01 -2.40
N ASP A 191 -18.91 -9.12 -2.16
CA ASP A 191 -18.16 -8.46 -3.24
C ASP A 191 -17.33 -9.49 -4.03
N MET A 192 -16.63 -10.40 -3.35
CA MET A 192 -15.84 -11.45 -3.98
C MET A 192 -16.70 -12.43 -4.78
N GLN A 193 -17.84 -12.85 -4.23
CA GLN A 193 -18.81 -13.71 -4.93
C GLN A 193 -19.39 -13.03 -6.17
N ARG A 194 -19.76 -11.75 -6.08
CA ARG A 194 -20.27 -10.97 -7.21
C ARG A 194 -19.22 -10.84 -8.32
N PHE A 195 -17.97 -10.52 -7.97
CA PHE A 195 -16.88 -10.45 -8.92
C PHE A 195 -16.66 -11.80 -9.62
N SER A 196 -16.58 -12.88 -8.84
CA SER A 196 -16.37 -14.24 -9.34
C SER A 196 -17.51 -14.68 -10.25
N GLY A 197 -18.76 -14.41 -9.87
CA GLY A 197 -19.94 -14.71 -10.67
C GLY A 197 -19.93 -14.02 -12.03
N LYS A 198 -19.52 -12.74 -12.08
CA LYS A 198 -19.36 -12.02 -13.36
C LYS A 198 -18.32 -12.66 -14.27
N ILE A 199 -17.19 -13.11 -13.72
CA ILE A 199 -16.17 -13.81 -14.49
C ILE A 199 -16.74 -15.12 -15.05
N VAL A 200 -17.37 -15.94 -14.20
CA VAL A 200 -17.94 -17.24 -14.57
C VAL A 200 -19.03 -17.10 -15.65
N GLU A 201 -19.89 -16.09 -15.53
CA GLU A 201 -20.94 -15.77 -16.52
C GLU A 201 -20.35 -15.50 -17.91
N GLN A 202 -19.19 -14.82 -17.97
CA GLN A 202 -18.54 -14.49 -19.25
C GLN A 202 -17.74 -15.65 -19.84
N ILE A 203 -17.04 -16.45 -19.03
CA ILE A 203 -16.11 -17.47 -19.54
C ILE A 203 -16.70 -18.88 -19.60
N GLY A 204 -17.92 -19.08 -19.07
CA GLY A 204 -18.62 -20.36 -19.07
C GLY A 204 -17.88 -21.46 -18.31
N ASN A 205 -18.01 -22.70 -18.77
CA ASN A 205 -17.49 -23.90 -18.09
C ASN A 205 -15.97 -24.10 -18.18
N LYS A 206 -15.19 -23.07 -18.57
CA LYS A 206 -13.72 -23.17 -18.62
C LYS A 206 -13.08 -23.35 -17.24
N TYR A 207 -13.71 -22.79 -16.20
CA TYR A 207 -13.26 -22.88 -14.82
C TYR A 207 -14.44 -23.11 -13.89
N SER A 208 -14.21 -23.79 -12.77
CA SER A 208 -15.25 -23.92 -11.74
C SER A 208 -15.45 -22.61 -10.99
N ASN A 209 -16.68 -22.33 -10.53
CA ASN A 209 -16.95 -21.14 -9.72
C ASN A 209 -16.10 -21.11 -8.44
N ARG A 210 -15.84 -22.28 -7.83
CA ARG A 210 -14.99 -22.40 -6.64
C ARG A 210 -13.56 -21.97 -6.91
N GLU A 211 -13.02 -22.33 -8.07
CA GLU A 211 -11.67 -21.96 -8.49
C GLU A 211 -11.54 -20.45 -8.69
N ILE A 212 -12.49 -19.84 -9.43
CA ILE A 212 -12.51 -18.39 -9.65
C ILE A 212 -12.66 -17.62 -8.34
N LEU A 213 -13.52 -18.10 -7.43
CA LEU A 213 -13.69 -17.49 -6.11
C LEU A 213 -12.40 -17.56 -5.30
N SER A 214 -11.74 -18.71 -5.27
CA SER A 214 -10.47 -18.86 -4.56
C SER A 214 -9.39 -17.90 -5.09
N ARG A 215 -9.27 -17.76 -6.42
CA ARG A 215 -8.33 -16.83 -7.06
C ARG A 215 -8.68 -15.37 -6.75
N THR A 216 -9.97 -15.03 -6.76
CA THR A 216 -10.47 -13.69 -6.43
C THR A 216 -10.14 -13.31 -4.99
N MET A 217 -10.37 -14.22 -4.03
CA MET A 217 -10.03 -14.00 -2.63
C MET A 217 -8.52 -13.83 -2.44
N ASP A 218 -7.72 -14.75 -2.97
CA ASP A 218 -6.27 -14.73 -2.83
C ASP A 218 -5.62 -13.47 -3.42
N TYR A 219 -6.22 -12.87 -4.45
CA TYR A 219 -5.73 -11.62 -5.04
C TYR A 219 -6.27 -10.36 -4.35
N PHE A 220 -7.57 -10.24 -4.07
CA PHE A 220 -8.17 -8.97 -3.64
C PHE A 220 -8.31 -8.79 -2.12
N GLU A 221 -8.33 -9.86 -1.33
CA GLU A 221 -8.53 -9.80 0.13
C GLU A 221 -7.54 -8.84 0.85
N PRO A 222 -6.26 -8.74 0.45
CA PRO A 222 -5.31 -7.85 1.12
C PRO A 222 -5.48 -6.35 0.82
N TYR A 223 -6.39 -5.98 -0.07
CA TYR A 223 -6.49 -4.64 -0.66
C TYR A 223 -7.85 -3.99 -0.38
N THR A 224 -8.04 -2.76 -0.84
CA THR A 224 -9.35 -2.09 -0.74
C THR A 224 -10.30 -2.53 -1.86
N ARG A 225 -11.60 -2.32 -1.64
CA ARG A 225 -12.66 -2.53 -2.63
C ARG A 225 -12.42 -1.77 -3.93
N LEU A 226 -11.71 -0.64 -3.87
CA LEU A 226 -11.35 0.13 -5.07
C LEU A 226 -10.44 -0.65 -6.02
N LYS A 227 -9.52 -1.49 -5.51
CA LYS A 227 -8.69 -2.35 -6.38
C LYS A 227 -9.58 -3.28 -7.17
N MET A 228 -10.48 -4.01 -6.49
CA MET A 228 -11.43 -4.92 -7.15
C MET A 228 -12.36 -4.20 -8.14
N ALA A 229 -12.93 -3.05 -7.75
CA ALA A 229 -13.84 -2.30 -8.61
C ALA A 229 -13.19 -1.84 -9.93
N ARG A 230 -11.88 -1.59 -9.95
CA ARG A 230 -11.14 -1.24 -11.18
C ARG A 230 -11.04 -2.41 -12.17
N PHE A 231 -10.88 -3.64 -11.67
CA PHE A 231 -10.90 -4.84 -12.51
C PHE A 231 -12.33 -5.19 -12.92
N GLU A 232 -13.29 -5.05 -12.01
CA GLU A 232 -14.67 -5.45 -12.25
C GLU A 232 -15.32 -4.69 -13.41
N ARG A 233 -14.99 -3.39 -13.56
CA ARG A 233 -15.49 -2.54 -14.66
C ARG A 233 -15.06 -3.02 -16.05
N MET A 234 -14.07 -3.91 -16.13
CA MET A 234 -13.53 -4.39 -17.38
C MET A 234 -14.19 -5.67 -17.85
N ILE A 235 -14.93 -6.36 -16.97
CA ILE A 235 -15.57 -7.64 -17.27
C ILE A 235 -16.85 -7.35 -18.05
N VAL A 236 -16.74 -7.26 -19.39
CA VAL A 236 -17.86 -6.96 -20.29
C VAL A 236 -18.03 -7.97 -21.42
N SER A 237 -17.03 -8.83 -21.63
CA SER A 237 -17.03 -9.89 -22.63
C SER A 237 -16.20 -11.10 -22.16
N PRO A 238 -16.30 -12.26 -22.82
CA PRO A 238 -15.45 -13.41 -22.54
C PRO A 238 -13.94 -13.11 -22.63
N GLU A 239 -13.52 -12.32 -23.61
CA GLU A 239 -12.11 -11.94 -23.83
C GLU A 239 -11.59 -11.08 -22.69
N THR A 240 -12.38 -10.09 -22.27
CA THR A 240 -12.00 -9.18 -21.19
C THR A 240 -12.03 -9.85 -19.82
N ALA A 241 -12.95 -10.80 -19.60
CA ALA A 241 -12.97 -11.63 -18.40
C ALA A 241 -11.71 -12.52 -18.30
N MET A 242 -11.30 -13.17 -19.39
CA MET A 242 -10.06 -13.95 -19.45
C MET A 242 -8.82 -13.06 -19.26
N SER A 243 -8.80 -11.87 -19.86
CA SER A 243 -7.73 -10.89 -19.68
C SER A 243 -7.60 -10.49 -18.20
N VAL A 244 -8.72 -10.17 -17.53
CA VAL A 244 -8.75 -9.84 -16.09
C VAL A 244 -8.14 -10.96 -15.25
N LEU A 245 -8.52 -12.23 -15.49
CA LEU A 245 -7.96 -13.38 -14.77
C LEU A 245 -6.45 -13.51 -14.98
N ASN A 246 -5.98 -13.43 -16.23
CA ASN A 246 -4.56 -13.54 -16.55
C ASN A 246 -3.76 -12.41 -15.89
N THR A 247 -4.29 -11.19 -15.87
CA THR A 247 -3.63 -10.06 -15.22
C THR A 247 -3.60 -10.21 -13.71
N MET A 248 -4.68 -10.68 -13.08
CA MET A 248 -4.67 -10.96 -11.65
C MET A 248 -3.52 -11.92 -11.28
N ASP A 249 -3.34 -12.99 -12.06
CA ASP A 249 -2.26 -13.96 -11.83
C ASP A 249 -0.88 -13.33 -12.06
N GLN A 250 -0.69 -12.61 -13.17
CA GLN A 250 0.59 -11.98 -13.51
C GLN A 250 0.98 -10.91 -12.48
N ASP A 251 0.04 -10.06 -12.08
CA ASP A 251 0.27 -9.03 -11.06
C ASP A 251 0.58 -9.68 -9.71
N LYS A 252 -0.16 -10.72 -9.31
CA LYS A 252 0.14 -11.46 -8.07
C LYS A 252 1.55 -12.05 -8.09
N GLN A 253 1.93 -12.73 -9.16
CA GLN A 253 3.26 -13.34 -9.30
C GLN A 253 4.36 -12.29 -9.18
N ARG A 254 4.20 -11.13 -9.83
CA ARG A 254 5.17 -10.04 -9.75
C ARG A 254 5.25 -9.42 -8.36
N ILE A 255 4.11 -9.17 -7.71
CA ILE A 255 4.07 -8.71 -6.32
C ILE A 255 4.82 -9.68 -5.41
N ASP A 256 4.58 -10.99 -5.57
CA ASP A 256 5.24 -12.02 -4.79
C ASP A 256 6.76 -12.03 -5.02
N ILE A 257 7.21 -11.94 -6.27
CA ILE A 257 8.64 -11.87 -6.63
C ILE A 257 9.28 -10.61 -6.06
N ASN A 258 8.66 -9.44 -6.21
CA ASN A 258 9.19 -8.16 -5.76
C ASN A 258 9.30 -8.09 -4.23
N LEU A 259 8.30 -8.63 -3.53
CA LEU A 259 8.35 -8.74 -2.07
C LEU A 259 9.43 -9.73 -1.61
N LEU A 260 9.53 -10.91 -2.24
CA LEU A 260 10.55 -11.89 -1.91
C LEU A 260 11.95 -11.31 -2.09
N LYS A 261 12.22 -10.71 -3.25
CA LYS A 261 13.48 -10.00 -3.54
C LYS A 261 13.77 -8.92 -2.50
N SER A 262 12.77 -8.14 -2.09
CA SER A 262 12.94 -7.12 -1.06
C SER A 262 13.29 -7.73 0.30
N ILE A 263 12.58 -8.80 0.69
CA ILE A 263 12.75 -9.49 1.99
C ILE A 263 14.10 -10.20 2.08
N GLU A 264 14.61 -10.79 1.01
CA GLU A 264 15.85 -11.58 1.05
C GLU A 264 17.10 -10.72 0.84
N ARG A 265 16.95 -9.50 0.29
CA ARG A 265 18.08 -8.63 -0.02
C ARG A 265 18.88 -8.24 1.23
N PRO A 266 20.22 -8.33 1.20
CA PRO A 266 21.08 -7.77 2.24
C PRO A 266 20.95 -6.25 2.32
N ALA A 267 20.91 -5.69 3.53
CA ALA A 267 20.89 -4.25 3.73
C ALA A 267 22.14 -3.56 3.15
N GLY A 268 21.95 -2.38 2.55
CA GLY A 268 23.03 -1.59 1.96
C GLY A 268 23.51 -2.02 0.57
N ARG A 269 22.98 -3.12 -0.01
CA ARG A 269 23.28 -3.53 -1.38
C ARG A 269 22.24 -2.97 -2.36
N PRO A 270 22.59 -2.02 -3.25
CA PRO A 270 21.65 -1.47 -4.22
C PRO A 270 21.19 -2.53 -5.24
N MET A 271 20.01 -2.36 -5.85
CA MET A 271 19.66 -3.10 -7.07
C MET A 271 20.66 -2.81 -8.18
N THR A 272 21.52 -3.79 -8.48
CA THR A 272 22.12 -3.91 -9.80
C THR A 272 21.04 -4.43 -10.74
N LYS A 273 20.85 -3.76 -11.89
CA LYS A 273 19.91 -4.22 -12.92
C LYS A 273 20.24 -5.68 -13.30
N ASP A 274 19.30 -6.58 -13.06
CA ASP A 274 19.06 -7.87 -13.73
C ASP A 274 20.22 -8.86 -13.96
N LYS A 275 21.22 -8.96 -13.07
CA LYS A 275 22.24 -10.03 -13.21
C LYS A 275 22.30 -11.08 -12.11
N ASP A 276 21.65 -10.85 -10.98
CA ASP A 276 21.83 -11.70 -9.80
C ASP A 276 20.76 -12.81 -9.65
N PHE A 277 19.73 -12.89 -10.51
CA PHE A 277 18.66 -13.90 -10.34
C PHE A 277 18.27 -14.72 -11.58
N ASP A 278 18.74 -14.36 -12.79
CA ASP A 278 18.48 -15.15 -14.01
C ASP A 278 19.49 -16.30 -14.22
N LYS A 279 20.33 -16.61 -13.22
CA LYS A 279 21.35 -17.67 -13.32
C LYS A 279 21.06 -18.95 -12.52
N GLU A 280 19.92 -19.04 -11.82
CA GLU A 280 19.59 -20.26 -11.06
C GLU A 280 18.15 -20.75 -11.24
N ARG A 281 17.64 -20.76 -12.48
CA ARG A 281 16.53 -21.63 -12.89
C ARG A 281 16.72 -22.18 -14.29
#